data_AF-A0A357YLT3-F1
#
_entry.id   AF-A0A357YLT3-F1
#
_cell.length_a   1.000
_cell.length_b   1.000
_cell.length_c   1.000
_cell.angle_alpha   90.00
_cell.angle_beta   90.00
_cell.angle_gamma   90.00
#
_symmetry.space_group_name_H-M   'P 1'
#
loop_
_entity.id
_entity.type
_entity.pdbx_description
1 polymer ?
#
loop_
_entity_poly.entity_id
_entity_poly.type
_entity_poly.pdbx_seq_one_letter_code
_entity_poly.pdbx_strand_id
1 'polypeptide(L)'
;MKKILLIIPFILLFSCQPKNIENLNISGDLYAKNLVEIIGDFPPNIDEVTYNWFVSNSLDGEWEWLQGITTPRIILLTDYVGKYLQCEVKCTSNTGETFTKKIISSSTVEYKGNPNSDWLRDAKWGIMVHYLKSIMATEGSSKEWNAAVNSFNVEKFAEQVNNSGAGFVMFTLGQNSGYYCSPNSVYSSAVGVEPGVLCSTRDLPMDLIQALDTYEIPLILYLPSNPPHSNELVVEKLQYTFKKDSATNQFNQAILENMIEEWSLRYKNGVKGWWFDGLYDWNNIRSTRMDMSLKHNISTHSLAAKAGNKNSIISYNSGFGKIKANTPYCDYSSGEKMTIDEFPESRWVENGVQWFLFTYLGEKWGGKGQQFETESLVDMAKNIIKNQGVLCLEVVTNAQGEILSHHLSQISAIGKIGNN
;
A
#
# COMPACT_ATOMS: atom_id res chain seq x y z
N MET A 1 -71.32 11.59 -0.44
CA MET A 1 -70.16 10.96 -1.12
C MET A 1 -69.30 10.27 -0.08
N LYS A 2 -69.33 8.94 -0.02
CA LYS A 2 -68.53 8.14 0.93
C LYS A 2 -67.12 7.99 0.37
N LYS A 3 -66.10 8.42 1.11
CA LYS A 3 -64.69 8.16 0.79
C LYS A 3 -64.36 6.71 1.13
N ILE A 4 -63.93 5.95 0.12
CA ILE A 4 -63.39 4.60 0.26
C ILE A 4 -61.91 4.75 0.64
N LEU A 5 -61.53 4.22 1.81
CA LEU A 5 -60.15 4.14 2.26
C LEU A 5 -59.55 2.85 1.69
N LEU A 6 -58.62 2.97 0.74
CA LEU A 6 -57.85 1.84 0.23
C LEU A 6 -56.75 1.49 1.24
N ILE A 7 -56.82 0.30 1.85
CA ILE A 7 -55.76 -0.25 2.69
C ILE A 7 -54.92 -1.16 1.81
N ILE A 8 -53.66 -0.78 1.56
CA ILE A 8 -52.67 -1.62 0.90
C ILE A 8 -52.02 -2.50 1.98
N PRO A 9 -52.05 -3.84 1.87
CA PRO A 9 -51.40 -4.70 2.85
C PRO A 9 -49.89 -4.64 2.65
N PHE A 10 -49.18 -4.28 3.72
CA PHE A 10 -47.73 -4.35 3.81
C PHE A 10 -47.35 -5.83 3.90
N ILE A 11 -46.85 -6.41 2.81
CA ILE A 11 -46.31 -7.78 2.81
C ILE A 11 -44.95 -7.73 3.51
N LEU A 12 -44.92 -8.18 4.77
CA LEU A 12 -43.69 -8.50 5.48
C LEU A 12 -43.06 -9.73 4.79
N LEU A 13 -42.06 -9.48 3.93
CA LEU A 13 -41.17 -10.53 3.44
C LEU A 13 -40.31 -11.01 4.62
N PHE A 14 -40.70 -12.12 5.24
CA PHE A 14 -39.82 -12.88 6.11
C PHE A 14 -38.71 -13.48 5.25
N SER A 15 -37.55 -12.82 5.21
CA SER A 15 -36.32 -13.40 4.71
C SER A 15 -35.96 -14.60 5.59
N CYS A 16 -36.17 -15.82 5.09
CA CYS A 16 -35.63 -17.02 5.74
C CYS A 16 -34.10 -16.90 5.77
N GLN A 17 -33.54 -16.79 6.97
CA GLN A 17 -32.09 -16.90 7.17
C GLN A 17 -31.62 -18.28 6.68
N PRO A 18 -30.49 -18.36 5.95
CA PRO A 18 -30.04 -19.62 5.36
C PRO A 18 -29.64 -20.60 6.48
N LYS A 19 -29.91 -21.89 6.26
CA LYS A 19 -29.56 -22.96 7.23
C LYS A 19 -28.16 -23.54 7.00
N ASN A 20 -27.57 -23.24 5.84
CA ASN A 20 -26.24 -23.67 5.41
C ASN A 20 -25.53 -22.50 4.72
N ILE A 21 -24.26 -22.69 4.33
CA ILE A 21 -23.57 -21.73 3.47
C ILE A 21 -24.21 -21.78 2.06
N GLU A 22 -24.76 -20.66 1.60
CA GLU A 22 -25.51 -20.54 0.34
C GLU A 22 -24.90 -19.45 -0.57
N ASN A 23 -25.21 -19.52 -1.87
CA ASN A 23 -24.83 -18.48 -2.85
C ASN A 23 -23.35 -18.03 -2.86
N LEU A 24 -22.41 -18.95 -2.54
CA LEU A 24 -20.98 -18.66 -2.63
C LEU A 24 -20.58 -18.30 -4.06
N ASN A 25 -19.84 -17.22 -4.21
CA ASN A 25 -19.26 -16.76 -5.46
C ASN A 25 -17.85 -16.19 -5.23
N ILE A 26 -16.97 -16.39 -6.22
CA ILE A 26 -15.68 -15.68 -6.30
C ILE A 26 -15.94 -14.38 -7.06
N SER A 27 -15.86 -13.25 -6.36
CA SER A 27 -16.06 -11.91 -6.91
C SER A 27 -14.73 -11.26 -7.30
N GLY A 28 -14.67 -10.73 -8.52
CA GLY A 28 -13.47 -10.10 -9.09
C GLY A 28 -12.94 -10.84 -10.31
N ASP A 29 -12.08 -10.17 -11.07
CA ASP A 29 -11.53 -10.72 -12.31
C ASP A 29 -10.34 -11.64 -12.03
N LEU A 30 -10.31 -12.78 -12.70
CA LEU A 30 -9.31 -13.84 -12.50
C LEU A 30 -8.05 -13.56 -13.32
N TYR A 31 -7.30 -12.52 -12.99
CA TYR A 31 -5.97 -12.28 -13.56
C TYR A 31 -4.92 -11.98 -12.48
N ALA A 32 -3.66 -12.30 -12.75
CA ALA A 32 -2.56 -12.09 -11.81
C ALA A 32 -2.40 -10.61 -11.41
N LYS A 33 -1.95 -10.37 -10.17
CA LYS A 33 -1.86 -9.08 -9.48
C LYS A 33 -3.22 -8.42 -9.17
N ASN A 34 -4.33 -9.10 -9.46
CA ASN A 34 -5.66 -8.67 -9.02
C ASN A 34 -6.04 -9.25 -7.66
N LEU A 35 -7.08 -8.66 -7.04
CA LEU A 35 -7.70 -9.15 -5.82
C LEU A 35 -9.07 -9.75 -6.14
N VAL A 36 -9.33 -10.95 -5.62
CA VAL A 36 -10.66 -11.56 -5.61
C VAL A 36 -11.15 -11.82 -4.18
N GLU A 37 -12.46 -11.89 -4.02
CA GLU A 37 -13.13 -12.02 -2.72
C GLU A 37 -14.22 -13.08 -2.76
N ILE A 38 -14.35 -13.85 -1.69
CA ILE A 38 -15.50 -14.74 -1.48
C ILE A 38 -16.67 -13.92 -0.96
N ILE A 39 -17.79 -14.00 -1.69
CA ILE A 39 -19.08 -13.46 -1.27
C ILE A 39 -20.05 -14.63 -1.14
N GLY A 40 -20.91 -14.60 -0.12
CA GLY A 40 -22.05 -15.51 -0.04
C GLY A 40 -22.86 -15.32 1.23
N ASP A 41 -23.86 -16.18 1.39
CA ASP A 41 -24.81 -16.13 2.48
C ASP A 41 -24.42 -17.15 3.56
N PHE A 42 -24.33 -16.68 4.79
CA PHE A 42 -23.90 -17.48 5.93
C PHE A 42 -25.06 -17.76 6.88
N PRO A 43 -25.07 -18.93 7.56
CA PRO A 43 -26.04 -19.20 8.61
C PRO A 43 -26.03 -18.12 9.71
N PRO A 44 -27.14 -17.95 10.46
CA PRO A 44 -27.13 -17.09 11.64
C PRO A 44 -26.25 -17.67 12.76
N ASN A 45 -25.82 -16.82 13.70
CA ASN A 45 -25.08 -17.21 14.92
C ASN A 45 -23.73 -17.90 14.67
N ILE A 46 -22.96 -17.40 13.70
CA ILE A 46 -21.61 -17.87 13.42
C ILE A 46 -20.59 -17.11 14.28
N ASP A 47 -19.78 -17.86 15.03
CA ASP A 47 -18.69 -17.33 15.86
C ASP A 47 -17.38 -17.20 15.06
N GLU A 48 -17.14 -18.14 14.15
CA GLU A 48 -15.89 -18.20 13.38
C GLU A 48 -16.16 -18.58 11.92
N VAL A 49 -15.47 -17.88 11.01
CA VAL A 49 -15.38 -18.25 9.59
C VAL A 49 -13.91 -18.39 9.21
N THR A 50 -13.56 -19.50 8.59
CA THR A 50 -12.24 -19.77 8.06
C THR A 50 -12.32 -20.00 6.56
N TYR A 51 -11.30 -19.53 5.85
CA TYR A 51 -11.15 -19.68 4.42
C TYR A 51 -9.86 -20.46 4.17
N ASN A 52 -9.89 -21.48 3.33
CA ASN A 52 -8.70 -22.19 2.89
C ASN A 52 -8.65 -22.15 1.36
N TRP A 53 -7.58 -21.57 0.83
CA TRP A 53 -7.41 -21.42 -0.61
C TRP A 53 -6.52 -22.52 -1.19
N PHE A 54 -6.85 -22.94 -2.40
CA PHE A 54 -6.12 -23.97 -3.13
C PHE A 54 -6.00 -23.59 -4.61
N VAL A 55 -5.00 -24.15 -5.28
CA VAL A 55 -4.82 -24.03 -6.73
C VAL A 55 -4.68 -25.39 -7.40
N SER A 56 -5.12 -25.53 -8.65
CA SER A 56 -4.91 -26.75 -9.43
C SER A 56 -4.76 -26.46 -10.92
N ASN A 57 -3.99 -27.30 -11.64
CA ASN A 57 -3.86 -27.22 -13.09
C ASN A 57 -5.10 -27.74 -13.85
N SER A 58 -5.99 -28.46 -13.18
CA SER A 58 -7.21 -29.02 -13.78
C SER A 58 -8.32 -29.22 -12.74
N LEU A 59 -9.58 -29.17 -13.18
CA LEU A 59 -10.73 -29.32 -12.28
C LEU A 59 -10.76 -30.67 -11.53
N ASP A 60 -10.32 -31.75 -12.19
CA ASP A 60 -10.26 -33.10 -11.63
C ASP A 60 -8.87 -33.48 -11.07
N GLY A 61 -7.97 -32.50 -10.95
CA GLY A 61 -6.57 -32.71 -10.55
C GLY A 61 -6.33 -32.67 -9.05
N GLU A 62 -5.06 -32.75 -8.67
CA GLU A 62 -4.63 -32.49 -7.30
C GLU A 62 -4.72 -30.99 -6.98
N TRP A 63 -5.20 -30.68 -5.77
CA TRP A 63 -5.34 -29.31 -5.28
C TRP A 63 -4.21 -28.99 -4.30
N GLU A 64 -3.36 -28.04 -4.69
CA GLU A 64 -2.27 -27.52 -3.88
C GLU A 64 -2.81 -26.50 -2.87
N TRP A 65 -2.58 -26.71 -1.58
CA TRP A 65 -3.00 -25.79 -0.53
C TRP A 65 -2.12 -24.54 -0.51
N LEU A 66 -2.75 -23.37 -0.54
CA LEU A 66 -2.09 -22.08 -0.34
C LEU A 66 -2.01 -21.77 1.15
N GLN A 67 -1.00 -22.32 1.80
CA GLN A 67 -0.76 -22.10 3.23
C GLN A 67 -0.73 -20.60 3.58
N GLY A 68 -1.33 -20.23 4.71
CA GLY A 68 -1.29 -18.86 5.25
C GLY A 68 -2.27 -17.87 4.66
N ILE A 69 -2.99 -18.25 3.61
CA ILE A 69 -4.05 -17.40 3.03
C ILE A 69 -5.38 -17.86 3.61
N THR A 70 -5.80 -17.20 4.69
CA THR A 70 -6.99 -17.60 5.48
C THR A 70 -8.11 -16.57 5.50
N THR A 71 -7.99 -15.51 4.69
CA THR A 71 -8.98 -14.43 4.60
C THR A 71 -9.99 -14.67 3.47
N PRO A 72 -11.17 -14.01 3.47
CA PRO A 72 -12.10 -14.08 2.34
C PRO A 72 -11.51 -13.50 1.05
N ARG A 73 -10.40 -12.76 1.12
CA ARG A 73 -9.73 -12.13 -0.01
C ARG A 73 -8.39 -12.80 -0.29
N ILE A 74 -8.03 -12.85 -1.57
CA ILE A 74 -6.73 -13.32 -2.01
C ILE A 74 -6.22 -12.40 -3.15
N ILE A 75 -4.93 -12.09 -3.10
CA ILE A 75 -4.23 -11.47 -4.22
C ILE A 75 -3.72 -12.61 -5.12
N LEU A 76 -4.09 -12.57 -6.39
CA LEU A 76 -3.72 -13.59 -7.36
C LEU A 76 -2.27 -13.41 -7.76
N LEU A 77 -1.37 -14.25 -7.27
CA LEU A 77 0.04 -14.18 -7.63
C LEU A 77 0.28 -14.63 -9.07
N THR A 78 1.39 -14.20 -9.66
CA THR A 78 1.80 -14.61 -11.00
C THR A 78 2.03 -16.12 -11.11
N ASP A 79 2.40 -16.77 -10.01
CA ASP A 79 2.60 -18.22 -9.94
C ASP A 79 1.28 -19.01 -10.00
N TYR A 80 0.14 -18.32 -9.93
CA TYR A 80 -1.19 -18.92 -10.07
C TYR A 80 -1.70 -18.88 -11.51
N VAL A 81 -1.00 -18.19 -12.42
CA VAL A 81 -1.39 -18.10 -13.83
C VAL A 81 -1.52 -19.51 -14.43
N GLY A 82 -2.63 -19.75 -15.13
CA GLY A 82 -2.98 -21.05 -15.72
C GLY A 82 -3.57 -22.05 -14.73
N LYS A 83 -3.72 -21.72 -13.45
CA LYS A 83 -4.35 -22.57 -12.44
C LYS A 83 -5.78 -22.15 -12.13
N TYR A 84 -6.65 -23.11 -11.83
CA TYR A 84 -7.95 -22.87 -11.18
C TYR A 84 -7.74 -22.54 -9.71
N LEU A 85 -8.66 -21.74 -9.14
CA LEU A 85 -8.72 -21.45 -7.71
C LEU A 85 -9.85 -22.25 -7.07
N GLN A 86 -9.64 -22.69 -5.84
CA GLN A 86 -10.71 -23.17 -4.97
C GLN A 86 -10.60 -22.48 -3.62
N CYS A 87 -11.75 -22.10 -3.06
CA CYS A 87 -11.85 -21.74 -1.66
C CYS A 87 -12.76 -22.72 -0.94
N GLU A 88 -12.26 -23.31 0.14
CA GLU A 88 -13.07 -24.00 1.14
C GLU A 88 -13.41 -23.02 2.26
N VAL A 89 -14.70 -22.75 2.43
CA VAL A 89 -15.24 -21.89 3.48
C VAL A 89 -15.82 -22.79 4.56
N LYS A 90 -15.34 -22.62 5.79
CA LYS A 90 -15.83 -23.34 6.97
C LYS A 90 -16.32 -22.35 8.02
N CYS A 91 -17.57 -22.52 8.42
CA CYS A 91 -18.21 -21.73 9.48
C CYS A 91 -18.43 -22.60 10.71
N THR A 92 -18.18 -22.05 11.90
CA THR A 92 -18.48 -22.67 13.20
C THR A 92 -19.49 -21.80 13.94
N SER A 93 -20.63 -22.36 14.29
CA SER A 93 -21.67 -21.68 15.06
C SER A 93 -21.36 -21.64 16.55
N ASN A 94 -22.08 -20.79 17.28
CA ASN A 94 -22.00 -20.69 18.75
C ASN A 94 -22.42 -21.97 19.50
N THR A 95 -23.12 -22.91 18.85
CA THR A 95 -23.44 -24.23 19.40
C THR A 95 -22.38 -25.28 19.09
N GLY A 96 -21.33 -24.91 18.35
CA GLY A 96 -20.28 -25.80 17.88
C GLY A 96 -20.62 -26.57 16.60
N GLU A 97 -21.80 -26.37 16.00
CA GLU A 97 -22.14 -26.93 14.69
C GLU A 97 -21.25 -26.31 13.61
N THR A 98 -20.73 -27.15 12.69
CA THR A 98 -19.82 -26.71 11.62
C THR A 98 -20.42 -26.94 10.24
N PHE A 99 -20.25 -25.96 9.36
CA PHE A 99 -20.71 -25.98 7.98
C PHE A 99 -19.52 -25.75 7.07
N THR A 100 -19.35 -26.59 6.04
CA THR A 100 -18.26 -26.44 5.07
C THR A 100 -18.82 -26.42 3.66
N LYS A 101 -18.32 -25.49 2.83
CA LYS A 101 -18.65 -25.42 1.41
C LYS A 101 -17.44 -25.03 0.58
N LYS A 102 -17.32 -25.63 -0.60
CA LYS A 102 -16.26 -25.33 -1.57
C LYS A 102 -16.83 -24.55 -2.75
N ILE A 103 -16.04 -23.64 -3.29
CA ILE A 103 -16.31 -22.94 -4.55
C ILE A 103 -15.04 -22.98 -5.39
N ILE A 104 -15.19 -23.29 -6.68
CA ILE A 104 -14.11 -23.36 -7.66
C ILE A 104 -14.30 -22.22 -8.66
N SER A 105 -13.20 -21.60 -9.12
CA SER A 105 -13.25 -20.56 -10.13
C SER A 105 -13.78 -21.10 -11.46
N SER A 106 -14.51 -20.26 -12.20
CA SER A 106 -15.09 -20.62 -13.50
C SER A 106 -14.05 -20.82 -14.60
N SER A 107 -12.85 -20.28 -14.41
CA SER A 107 -11.71 -20.35 -15.33
C SER A 107 -10.39 -20.31 -14.56
N THR A 108 -9.30 -20.55 -15.28
CA THR A 108 -7.95 -20.40 -14.74
C THR A 108 -7.56 -18.93 -14.61
N VAL A 109 -6.64 -18.60 -13.70
CA VAL A 109 -6.08 -17.25 -13.58
C VAL A 109 -5.33 -16.87 -14.87
N GLU A 110 -5.70 -15.74 -15.47
CA GLU A 110 -5.08 -15.20 -16.69
C GLU A 110 -3.84 -14.34 -16.37
N TYR A 111 -2.95 -14.19 -17.34
CA TYR A 111 -1.88 -13.20 -17.28
C TYR A 111 -2.20 -12.01 -18.18
N LYS A 112 -2.27 -10.81 -17.59
CA LYS A 112 -2.53 -9.54 -18.30
C LYS A 112 -1.45 -8.50 -18.06
N GLY A 113 -0.22 -8.94 -17.76
CA GLY A 113 0.80 -8.05 -17.22
C GLY A 113 0.45 -7.65 -15.79
N ASN A 114 0.23 -6.36 -15.56
CA ASN A 114 -0.34 -5.84 -14.32
C ASN A 114 -1.10 -4.54 -14.62
N PRO A 115 -2.40 -4.62 -14.95
CA PRO A 115 -3.21 -3.44 -15.29
C PRO A 115 -3.25 -2.40 -14.15
N ASN A 116 -3.09 -2.82 -12.90
CA ASN A 116 -3.07 -1.91 -11.75
C ASN A 116 -1.84 -1.00 -11.74
N SER A 117 -0.75 -1.35 -12.44
CA SER A 117 0.48 -0.54 -12.55
C SER A 117 0.64 0.19 -13.89
N ASP A 118 -0.35 0.13 -14.79
CA ASP A 118 -0.32 0.84 -16.09
C ASP A 118 -0.21 2.35 -15.90
N TRP A 119 -0.96 2.92 -14.95
CA TRP A 119 -0.89 4.34 -14.64
C TRP A 119 0.52 4.77 -14.19
N LEU A 120 1.26 3.90 -13.47
CA LEU A 120 2.60 4.22 -13.00
C LEU A 120 3.61 4.25 -14.15
N ARG A 121 3.49 3.32 -15.11
CA ARG A 121 4.25 3.34 -16.37
C ARG A 121 3.98 4.65 -17.13
N ASP A 122 2.72 5.02 -17.26
CA ASP A 122 2.30 6.19 -18.04
C ASP A 122 2.70 7.51 -17.37
N ALA A 123 2.79 7.53 -16.04
CA ALA A 123 3.32 8.64 -15.27
C ALA A 123 4.82 8.89 -15.55
N LYS A 124 5.56 7.85 -15.95
CA LYS A 124 6.99 7.85 -16.35
C LYS A 124 7.97 8.21 -15.24
N TRP A 125 7.72 9.29 -14.52
CA TRP A 125 8.53 9.73 -13.41
C TRP A 125 7.68 10.50 -12.39
N GLY A 126 8.21 10.61 -11.17
CA GLY A 126 7.56 11.35 -10.10
C GLY A 126 8.56 11.78 -9.04
N ILE A 127 8.04 12.43 -8.01
CA ILE A 127 8.84 12.89 -6.88
C ILE A 127 8.49 12.15 -5.60
N MET A 128 9.43 12.17 -4.66
CA MET A 128 9.22 11.71 -3.30
C MET A 128 9.55 12.81 -2.30
N VAL A 129 8.78 12.91 -1.21
CA VAL A 129 9.08 13.81 -0.09
C VAL A 129 9.16 13.06 1.23
N HIS A 130 10.34 13.09 1.87
CA HIS A 130 10.53 12.70 3.27
C HIS A 130 10.09 13.83 4.20
N TYR A 131 8.78 13.95 4.46
CA TYR A 131 8.22 14.93 5.39
C TYR A 131 8.12 14.33 6.81
N LEU A 132 9.24 14.35 7.52
CA LEU A 132 9.40 13.65 8.80
C LEU A 132 9.60 14.62 9.96
N LYS A 133 9.11 14.25 11.15
CA LYS A 133 9.34 15.01 12.40
C LYS A 133 10.82 15.26 12.65
N SER A 134 11.69 14.27 12.43
CA SER A 134 13.14 14.40 12.61
C SER A 134 13.78 15.48 11.71
N ILE A 135 13.11 15.89 10.64
CA ILE A 135 13.59 16.90 9.68
C ILE A 135 12.87 18.23 9.90
N MET A 136 11.54 18.21 10.02
CA MET A 136 10.71 19.41 10.08
C MET A 136 10.60 19.99 11.49
N ALA A 137 10.83 19.17 12.51
CA ALA A 137 10.75 19.52 13.93
C ALA A 137 11.76 18.69 14.75
N THR A 138 13.04 18.71 14.37
CA THR A 138 14.11 17.84 14.87
C THR A 138 14.14 17.71 16.40
N GLU A 139 13.87 18.80 17.13
CA GLU A 139 13.80 18.85 18.60
C GLU A 139 12.41 19.21 19.13
N GLY A 140 11.42 19.35 18.24
CA GLY A 140 10.07 19.75 18.59
C GLY A 140 9.30 18.67 19.37
N SER A 141 8.35 19.11 20.19
CA SER A 141 7.34 18.26 20.81
C SER A 141 6.22 17.93 19.80
N SER A 142 5.17 17.25 20.28
CA SER A 142 3.92 17.06 19.53
C SER A 142 3.36 18.39 19.03
N LYS A 143 3.49 19.48 19.79
CA LYS A 143 3.01 20.80 19.40
C LYS A 143 3.73 21.34 18.17
N GLU A 144 5.06 21.29 18.15
CA GLU A 144 5.86 21.74 17.01
C GLU A 144 5.66 20.85 15.79
N TRP A 145 5.46 19.53 15.98
CA TRP A 145 5.11 18.63 14.87
C TRP A 145 3.76 19.01 14.25
N ASN A 146 2.73 19.21 15.07
CA ASN A 146 1.42 19.67 14.58
C ASN A 146 1.53 21.04 13.90
N ALA A 147 2.32 21.97 14.43
CA ALA A 147 2.54 23.27 13.82
C ALA A 147 3.19 23.15 12.44
N ALA A 148 4.20 22.29 12.28
CA ALA A 148 4.83 22.01 11.00
C ALA A 148 3.80 21.46 10.00
N VAL A 149 3.09 20.39 10.37
CA VAL A 149 2.05 19.77 9.52
C VAL A 149 0.94 20.76 9.15
N ASN A 150 0.50 21.62 10.09
CA ASN A 150 -0.50 22.66 9.82
C ASN A 150 0.02 23.77 8.90
N SER A 151 1.33 24.00 8.86
CA SER A 151 1.93 25.03 8.00
C SER A 151 2.13 24.59 6.55
N PHE A 152 2.00 23.30 6.25
CA PHE A 152 2.19 22.76 4.91
C PHE A 152 1.11 23.29 3.95
N ASN A 153 1.51 23.98 2.89
CA ASN A 153 0.61 24.50 1.87
C ASN A 153 0.47 23.47 0.74
N VAL A 154 -0.61 22.67 0.76
CA VAL A 154 -0.77 21.56 -0.18
C VAL A 154 -1.08 22.03 -1.58
N GLU A 155 -1.73 23.18 -1.73
CA GLU A 155 -2.12 23.80 -2.99
C GLU A 155 -0.88 24.32 -3.73
N LYS A 156 -0.01 25.05 -3.01
CA LYS A 156 1.26 25.52 -3.55
C LYS A 156 2.17 24.34 -3.89
N PHE A 157 2.22 23.32 -3.03
CA PHE A 157 2.98 22.11 -3.31
C PHE A 157 2.46 21.43 -4.58
N ALA A 158 1.16 21.16 -4.68
CA ALA A 158 0.55 20.52 -5.86
C ALA A 158 0.78 21.33 -7.14
N GLU A 159 0.69 22.67 -7.07
CA GLU A 159 1.04 23.56 -8.18
C GLU A 159 2.52 23.40 -8.60
N GLN A 160 3.46 23.36 -7.65
CA GLN A 160 4.88 23.13 -7.96
C GLN A 160 5.11 21.77 -8.62
N VAL A 161 4.44 20.71 -8.14
CA VAL A 161 4.51 19.37 -8.72
C VAL A 161 3.98 19.38 -10.16
N ASN A 162 2.77 19.91 -10.38
CA ASN A 162 2.17 20.04 -11.69
C ASN A 162 3.06 20.81 -12.67
N ASN A 163 3.56 21.97 -12.25
CA ASN A 163 4.43 22.82 -13.08
C ASN A 163 5.77 22.16 -13.41
N SER A 164 6.25 21.24 -12.57
CA SER A 164 7.45 20.46 -12.85
C SER A 164 7.21 19.34 -13.88
N GLY A 165 5.97 18.93 -14.11
CA GLY A 165 5.60 17.82 -14.99
C GLY A 165 5.76 16.42 -14.36
N ALA A 166 5.86 16.34 -13.02
CA ALA A 166 5.95 15.06 -12.31
C ALA A 166 4.60 14.32 -12.40
N GLY A 167 4.64 13.05 -12.79
CA GLY A 167 3.45 12.25 -13.04
C GLY A 167 2.84 11.59 -11.79
N PHE A 168 3.51 11.64 -10.64
CA PHE A 168 3.00 11.18 -9.34
C PHE A 168 3.81 11.77 -8.18
N VAL A 169 3.24 11.69 -6.97
CA VAL A 169 3.92 12.01 -5.71
C VAL A 169 3.96 10.78 -4.83
N MET A 170 5.13 10.51 -4.24
CA MET A 170 5.29 9.59 -3.12
C MET A 170 5.53 10.39 -1.83
N PHE A 171 4.72 10.19 -0.80
CA PHE A 171 4.76 11.01 0.41
C PHE A 171 4.83 10.15 1.67
N THR A 172 5.72 10.49 2.61
CA THR A 172 5.83 9.78 3.89
C THR A 172 4.64 10.04 4.78
N LEU A 173 4.02 8.97 5.31
CA LEU A 173 3.12 9.09 6.46
C LEU A 173 3.89 9.39 7.75
N GLY A 174 5.03 8.73 7.91
CA GLY A 174 5.88 8.77 9.09
C GLY A 174 6.98 7.72 8.98
N GLN A 175 7.85 7.65 9.99
CA GLN A 175 8.97 6.70 10.01
C GLN A 175 9.42 6.44 11.47
N ASN A 176 10.72 6.21 11.66
CA ASN A 176 11.29 5.64 12.88
C ASN A 176 11.09 6.51 14.14
N SER A 177 10.81 7.81 13.99
CA SER A 177 10.49 8.69 15.13
C SER A 177 9.18 8.36 15.85
N GLY A 178 8.28 7.60 15.20
CA GLY A 178 6.94 7.31 15.71
C GLY A 178 5.92 8.42 15.50
N TYR A 179 6.33 9.55 14.91
CA TYR A 179 5.42 10.62 14.55
C TYR A 179 4.87 10.43 13.13
N TYR A 180 3.57 10.69 12.96
CA TYR A 180 2.87 10.58 11.68
C TYR A 180 2.17 11.89 11.33
N CYS A 181 2.10 12.23 10.04
CA CYS A 181 1.42 13.42 9.51
C CYS A 181 -0.08 13.17 9.20
N SER A 182 -0.68 12.15 9.82
CA SER A 182 -2.10 11.86 9.74
C SER A 182 -2.61 11.24 11.05
N PRO A 183 -3.86 11.51 11.47
CA PRO A 183 -4.53 10.79 12.53
C PRO A 183 -4.56 9.28 12.28
N ASN A 184 -4.32 8.47 13.32
CA ASN A 184 -4.53 7.03 13.29
C ASN A 184 -4.98 6.53 14.67
N SER A 185 -6.24 6.15 14.78
CA SER A 185 -6.85 5.77 16.06
C SER A 185 -6.29 4.45 16.59
N VAL A 186 -6.05 3.48 15.70
CA VAL A 186 -5.41 2.20 16.06
C VAL A 186 -4.06 2.44 16.72
N TYR A 187 -3.22 3.29 16.12
CA TYR A 187 -1.89 3.59 16.64
C TYR A 187 -1.95 4.32 17.98
N SER A 188 -2.74 5.39 18.08
CA SER A 188 -2.93 6.14 19.33
C SER A 188 -3.39 5.23 20.47
N SER A 189 -4.37 4.36 20.22
CA SER A 189 -4.86 3.39 21.21
C SER A 189 -3.80 2.34 21.57
N ALA A 190 -3.07 1.80 20.59
CA ALA A 190 -2.04 0.78 20.85
C ALA A 190 -0.87 1.31 21.68
N VAL A 191 -0.45 2.56 21.45
CA VAL A 191 0.61 3.21 22.23
C VAL A 191 0.08 3.78 23.55
N GLY A 192 -1.23 4.05 23.65
CA GLY A 192 -1.86 4.63 24.83
C GLY A 192 -1.61 6.14 24.95
N VAL A 193 -1.72 6.85 23.83
CA VAL A 193 -1.57 8.31 23.77
C VAL A 193 -2.79 8.97 23.14
N GLU A 194 -3.09 10.19 23.58
CA GLU A 194 -4.19 10.98 23.02
C GLU A 194 -3.95 11.35 21.54
N PRO A 195 -5.02 11.56 20.75
CA PRO A 195 -4.90 12.13 19.42
C PRO A 195 -4.10 13.44 19.43
N GLY A 196 -3.26 13.65 18.42
CA GLY A 196 -2.38 14.83 18.35
C GLY A 196 -1.01 14.65 19.01
N VAL A 197 -0.79 13.61 19.82
CA VAL A 197 0.50 13.40 20.52
C VAL A 197 1.58 12.85 19.58
N LEU A 198 1.32 11.73 18.89
CA LEU A 198 2.26 11.14 17.93
C LEU A 198 1.76 11.27 16.48
N CYS A 199 0.46 11.13 16.28
CA CYS A 199 -0.20 11.48 15.02
C CYS A 199 -0.60 12.95 15.03
N SER A 200 -0.36 13.69 13.96
CA SER A 200 -0.90 15.05 13.81
C SER A 200 -2.42 15.06 13.85
N THR A 201 -3.01 16.17 14.29
CA THR A 201 -4.46 16.38 14.27
C THR A 201 -4.99 16.67 12.86
N ARG A 202 -4.20 17.39 12.04
CA ARG A 202 -4.44 17.53 10.60
C ARG A 202 -4.10 16.25 9.87
N ASP A 203 -4.97 15.85 8.96
CA ASP A 203 -4.76 14.73 8.03
C ASP A 203 -4.12 15.25 6.73
N LEU A 204 -2.79 15.42 6.76
CA LEU A 204 -2.06 15.99 5.62
C LEU A 204 -2.18 15.16 4.33
N PRO A 205 -2.13 13.80 4.37
CA PRO A 205 -2.41 12.99 3.19
C PRO A 205 -3.79 13.25 2.59
N MET A 206 -4.84 13.41 3.41
CA MET A 206 -6.19 13.72 2.88
C MET A 206 -6.23 15.08 2.16
N ASP A 207 -5.53 16.07 2.69
CA ASP A 207 -5.41 17.39 2.05
C ASP A 207 -4.58 17.31 0.76
N LEU A 208 -3.48 16.54 0.77
CA LEU A 208 -2.67 16.29 -0.43
C LEU A 208 -3.46 15.56 -1.52
N ILE A 209 -4.27 14.56 -1.15
CA ILE A 209 -5.16 13.86 -2.09
C ILE A 209 -6.04 14.87 -2.82
N GLN A 210 -6.70 15.77 -2.09
CA GLN A 210 -7.59 16.78 -2.68
C GLN A 210 -6.84 17.78 -3.57
N ALA A 211 -5.68 18.27 -3.12
CA ALA A 211 -4.91 19.26 -3.86
C ALA A 211 -4.29 18.67 -5.15
N LEU A 212 -3.77 17.44 -5.08
CA LEU A 212 -3.17 16.75 -6.22
C LEU A 212 -4.22 16.28 -7.24
N ASP A 213 -5.44 15.91 -6.80
CA ASP A 213 -6.55 15.50 -7.67
C ASP A 213 -6.98 16.62 -8.62
N THR A 214 -6.80 17.89 -8.24
CA THR A 214 -7.03 19.05 -9.13
C THR A 214 -6.18 19.00 -10.41
N TYR A 215 -5.05 18.30 -10.36
CA TYR A 215 -4.11 18.11 -11.47
C TYR A 215 -4.05 16.65 -11.94
N GLU A 216 -4.94 15.79 -11.45
CA GLU A 216 -4.95 14.34 -11.73
C GLU A 216 -3.62 13.64 -11.36
N ILE A 217 -2.91 14.13 -10.34
CA ILE A 217 -1.61 13.59 -9.92
C ILE A 217 -1.82 12.47 -8.87
N PRO A 218 -1.49 11.21 -9.16
CA PRO A 218 -1.55 10.10 -8.21
C PRO A 218 -0.67 10.29 -6.97
N LEU A 219 -1.20 9.85 -5.81
CA LEU A 219 -0.44 9.76 -4.56
C LEU A 219 -0.08 8.30 -4.21
N ILE A 220 1.18 8.08 -3.90
CA ILE A 220 1.71 6.87 -3.25
C ILE A 220 2.09 7.23 -1.81
N LEU A 221 1.75 6.38 -0.83
CA LEU A 221 2.17 6.57 0.56
C LEU A 221 3.38 5.72 0.90
N TYR A 222 4.39 6.34 1.51
CA TYR A 222 5.55 5.67 2.08
C TYR A 222 5.29 5.36 3.57
N LEU A 223 5.65 4.15 4.00
CA LEU A 223 5.61 3.72 5.40
C LEU A 223 6.63 2.59 5.65
N PRO A 224 7.33 2.51 6.80
CA PRO A 224 8.08 1.31 7.15
C PRO A 224 7.20 0.05 7.32
N SER A 225 7.74 -1.12 6.99
CA SER A 225 7.10 -2.43 7.17
C SER A 225 7.10 -2.92 8.63
N ASN A 226 7.68 -2.13 9.53
CA ASN A 226 7.97 -2.46 10.92
C ASN A 226 7.65 -1.29 11.87
N PRO A 227 7.50 -1.55 13.19
CA PRO A 227 7.21 -0.50 14.15
C PRO A 227 8.31 0.56 14.22
N PRO A 228 7.95 1.83 14.51
CA PRO A 228 8.95 2.87 14.75
C PRO A 228 9.88 2.50 15.90
N HIS A 229 11.20 2.56 15.65
CA HIS A 229 12.20 2.09 16.60
C HIS A 229 12.94 3.21 17.36
N SER A 230 12.65 4.49 17.10
CA SER A 230 13.37 5.63 17.71
C SER A 230 12.58 6.36 18.81
N ASN A 231 11.46 5.80 19.26
CA ASN A 231 10.66 6.31 20.37
C ASN A 231 10.46 5.20 21.40
N GLU A 232 10.96 5.41 22.63
CA GLU A 232 10.98 4.39 23.69
C GLU A 232 9.58 3.92 24.08
N LEU A 233 8.63 4.84 24.23
CA LEU A 233 7.24 4.51 24.54
C LEU A 233 6.62 3.64 23.45
N VAL A 234 6.84 4.00 22.18
CA VAL A 234 6.30 3.24 21.03
C VAL A 234 6.91 1.85 20.98
N VAL A 235 8.21 1.74 21.17
CA VAL A 235 8.94 0.47 21.16
C VAL A 235 8.47 -0.45 22.29
N GLU A 236 8.28 0.08 23.51
CA GLU A 236 7.73 -0.67 24.64
C GLU A 236 6.33 -1.19 24.32
N LYS A 237 5.44 -0.30 23.87
CA LYS A 237 4.02 -0.62 23.63
C LYS A 237 3.80 -1.56 22.45
N LEU A 238 4.64 -1.46 21.42
CA LEU A 238 4.61 -2.34 20.25
C LEU A 238 5.57 -3.54 20.38
N GLN A 239 6.13 -3.78 21.56
CA GLN A 239 7.03 -4.91 21.83
C GLN A 239 8.11 -5.08 20.75
N TYR A 240 8.78 -3.97 20.43
CA TYR A 240 9.81 -3.91 19.39
C TYR A 240 11.20 -3.67 19.97
N THR A 241 12.22 -3.50 19.13
CA THR A 241 13.60 -3.25 19.60
C THR A 241 13.95 -1.78 19.46
N PHE A 242 14.44 -1.17 20.55
CA PHE A 242 14.84 0.24 20.54
C PHE A 242 16.10 0.45 19.70
N LYS A 243 16.09 1.49 18.86
CA LYS A 243 17.19 1.94 17.99
C LYS A 243 17.72 0.89 17.02
N LYS A 244 16.94 -0.15 16.72
CA LYS A 244 17.36 -1.25 15.86
C LYS A 244 16.18 -1.83 15.10
N ASP A 245 16.33 -1.95 13.79
CA ASP A 245 15.44 -2.78 12.98
C ASP A 245 15.64 -4.26 13.35
N SER A 246 14.57 -4.90 13.75
CA SER A 246 14.52 -6.30 14.16
C SER A 246 13.27 -7.00 13.65
N ALA A 247 13.26 -8.34 13.69
CA ALA A 247 12.08 -9.12 13.34
C ALA A 247 10.82 -8.61 14.07
N THR A 248 9.72 -8.54 13.32
CA THR A 248 8.39 -8.27 13.88
C THR A 248 7.85 -9.52 14.57
N ASN A 249 6.69 -9.42 15.23
CA ASN A 249 6.02 -10.56 15.85
C ASN A 249 4.50 -10.46 15.61
N GLN A 250 3.77 -11.53 15.90
CA GLN A 250 2.34 -11.58 15.62
C GLN A 250 1.51 -10.53 16.40
N PHE A 251 2.02 -10.03 17.53
CA PHE A 251 1.37 -8.97 18.28
C PHE A 251 1.48 -7.62 17.55
N ASN A 252 2.69 -7.21 17.16
CA ASN A 252 2.87 -5.92 16.51
C ASN A 252 2.49 -5.91 15.03
N GLN A 253 2.56 -7.05 14.32
CA GLN A 253 2.09 -7.14 12.94
C GLN A 253 0.59 -6.87 12.84
N ALA A 254 -0.23 -7.40 13.76
CA ALA A 254 -1.66 -7.12 13.80
C ALA A 254 -1.96 -5.62 13.94
N ILE A 255 -1.21 -4.93 14.79
CA ILE A 255 -1.36 -3.48 14.99
C ILE A 255 -0.97 -2.72 13.72
N LEU A 256 0.17 -3.07 13.11
CA LEU A 256 0.61 -2.44 11.86
C LEU A 256 -0.39 -2.63 10.73
N GLU A 257 -0.94 -3.83 10.58
CA GLU A 257 -1.97 -4.13 9.58
C GLU A 257 -3.22 -3.30 9.81
N ASN A 258 -3.71 -3.22 11.04
CA ASN A 258 -4.87 -2.40 11.40
C ASN A 258 -4.61 -0.90 11.16
N MET A 259 -3.39 -0.41 11.40
CA MET A 259 -3.02 0.98 11.10
C MET A 259 -3.10 1.27 9.60
N ILE A 260 -2.54 0.36 8.78
CA ILE A 260 -2.53 0.47 7.32
C ILE A 260 -3.97 0.37 6.77
N GLU A 261 -4.76 -0.56 7.28
CA GLU A 261 -6.16 -0.73 6.90
C GLU A 261 -7.01 0.51 7.21
N GLU A 262 -6.85 1.12 8.40
CA GLU A 262 -7.54 2.35 8.76
C GLU A 262 -7.27 3.47 7.74
N TRP A 263 -6.01 3.68 7.35
CA TRP A 263 -5.64 4.66 6.33
C TRP A 263 -6.14 4.26 4.94
N SER A 264 -5.97 3.01 4.54
CA SER A 264 -6.43 2.51 3.25
C SER A 264 -7.93 2.74 3.07
N LEU A 265 -8.75 2.34 4.05
CA LEU A 265 -10.21 2.53 4.05
C LEU A 265 -10.61 4.00 4.05
N ARG A 266 -9.87 4.86 4.78
CA ARG A 266 -10.13 6.30 4.82
C ARG A 266 -9.88 6.96 3.47
N TYR A 267 -8.73 6.69 2.85
CA TYR A 267 -8.31 7.38 1.62
C TYR A 267 -8.89 6.77 0.35
N LYS A 268 -9.30 5.50 0.38
CA LYS A 268 -9.92 4.79 -0.74
C LYS A 268 -9.07 4.97 -2.01
N ASN A 269 -9.70 5.35 -3.12
CA ASN A 269 -9.08 5.56 -4.43
C ASN A 269 -8.14 6.77 -4.50
N GLY A 270 -8.06 7.61 -3.46
CA GLY A 270 -7.15 8.75 -3.36
C GLY A 270 -5.69 8.32 -3.19
N VAL A 271 -5.43 7.13 -2.63
CA VAL A 271 -4.10 6.51 -2.61
C VAL A 271 -4.02 5.47 -3.72
N LYS A 272 -3.13 5.69 -4.68
CA LYS A 272 -2.91 4.79 -5.82
C LYS A 272 -1.85 3.74 -5.56
N GLY A 273 -1.03 3.90 -4.52
CA GLY A 273 -0.08 2.86 -4.14
C GLY A 273 0.59 3.05 -2.79
N TRP A 274 1.40 2.05 -2.42
CA TRP A 274 2.12 1.97 -1.16
C TRP A 274 3.57 1.54 -1.40
N TRP A 275 4.50 2.27 -0.81
CA TRP A 275 5.92 1.91 -0.79
C TRP A 275 6.32 1.59 0.65
N PHE A 276 6.53 0.31 0.93
CA PHE A 276 6.85 -0.16 2.28
C PHE A 276 8.36 -0.30 2.47
N ASP A 277 8.93 0.46 3.40
CA ASP A 277 10.36 0.39 3.71
C ASP A 277 10.70 -0.82 4.61
N GLY A 278 11.97 -1.20 4.72
CA GLY A 278 12.42 -2.00 5.86
C GLY A 278 12.20 -3.52 5.79
N LEU A 279 11.70 -4.07 4.68
CA LEU A 279 11.48 -5.51 4.53
C LEU A 279 12.78 -6.26 4.18
N TYR A 280 13.76 -6.16 5.07
CA TYR A 280 15.12 -6.63 4.86
C TYR A 280 15.33 -8.10 5.26
N ASP A 281 16.24 -8.79 4.56
CA ASP A 281 16.65 -10.16 4.91
C ASP A 281 17.64 -10.19 6.10
N TRP A 282 18.57 -9.23 6.17
CA TRP A 282 19.70 -9.25 7.12
C TRP A 282 19.31 -9.12 8.61
N ASN A 283 18.08 -8.69 8.90
CA ASN A 283 17.54 -8.53 10.26
C ASN A 283 16.31 -9.41 10.53
N ASN A 284 16.06 -10.41 9.67
CA ASN A 284 14.92 -11.33 9.76
C ASN A 284 13.53 -10.68 9.65
N ILE A 285 13.40 -9.40 9.30
CA ILE A 285 12.07 -8.79 9.10
C ILE A 285 11.34 -9.48 7.95
N ARG A 286 12.05 -9.69 6.83
CA ARG A 286 11.48 -10.34 5.66
C ARG A 286 11.10 -11.79 5.94
N SER A 287 11.96 -12.58 6.59
CA SER A 287 11.67 -13.99 6.88
C SER A 287 10.44 -14.15 7.76
N THR A 288 10.29 -13.31 8.81
CA THR A 288 9.08 -13.37 9.65
C THR A 288 7.82 -12.91 8.91
N ARG A 289 7.92 -11.93 8.02
CA ARG A 289 6.76 -11.50 7.22
C ARG A 289 6.36 -12.53 6.17
N MET A 290 7.34 -13.23 5.59
CA MET A 290 7.13 -14.23 4.54
C MET A 290 6.80 -15.64 5.09
N ASP A 291 6.80 -15.83 6.41
CA ASP A 291 6.37 -17.09 7.02
C ASP A 291 4.85 -17.25 6.88
N MET A 292 4.46 -17.97 5.84
CA MET A 292 3.06 -18.25 5.53
C MET A 292 2.40 -19.21 6.54
N SER A 293 3.12 -19.78 7.51
CA SER A 293 2.47 -20.54 8.59
C SER A 293 1.81 -19.64 9.64
N LEU A 294 2.15 -18.35 9.64
CA LEU A 294 1.68 -17.37 10.61
C LEU A 294 0.36 -16.71 10.18
N LYS A 295 -0.44 -16.30 11.17
CA LYS A 295 -1.73 -15.63 10.97
C LYS A 295 -1.56 -14.27 10.30
N HIS A 296 -0.62 -13.48 10.80
CA HIS A 296 -0.20 -12.21 10.21
C HIS A 296 1.05 -12.49 9.40
N ASN A 297 0.98 -12.23 8.10
CA ASN A 297 2.03 -12.52 7.12
C ASN A 297 2.00 -11.48 5.99
N ILE A 298 2.75 -11.71 4.90
CA ILE A 298 2.83 -10.78 3.78
C ILE A 298 1.48 -10.58 3.07
N SER A 299 0.63 -11.61 3.05
CA SER A 299 -0.69 -11.57 2.42
C SER A 299 -1.62 -10.63 3.17
N THR A 300 -1.75 -10.80 4.49
CA THR A 300 -2.60 -9.94 5.34
C THR A 300 -2.15 -8.50 5.32
N HIS A 301 -0.83 -8.24 5.33
CA HIS A 301 -0.30 -6.89 5.17
C HIS A 301 -0.61 -6.27 3.81
N SER A 302 -0.51 -7.04 2.74
CA SER A 302 -0.86 -6.55 1.39
C SER A 302 -2.36 -6.28 1.25
N LEU A 303 -3.20 -7.10 1.88
CA LEU A 303 -4.64 -6.92 1.93
C LEU A 303 -5.04 -5.68 2.74
N ALA A 304 -4.38 -5.42 3.87
CA ALA A 304 -4.58 -4.19 4.65
C ALA A 304 -4.31 -2.94 3.80
N ALA A 305 -3.22 -2.94 3.03
CA ALA A 305 -2.88 -1.83 2.12
C ALA A 305 -3.92 -1.64 1.00
N LYS A 306 -4.50 -2.73 0.49
CA LYS A 306 -5.55 -2.72 -0.56
C LYS A 306 -6.99 -2.62 -0.02
N ALA A 307 -7.19 -2.49 1.30
CA ALA A 307 -8.51 -2.60 1.91
C ALA A 307 -9.54 -1.56 1.42
N GLY A 308 -9.12 -0.30 1.25
CA GLY A 308 -9.97 0.77 0.70
C GLY A 308 -9.84 0.98 -0.81
N ASN A 309 -8.76 0.49 -1.42
CA ASN A 309 -8.55 0.51 -2.87
C ASN A 309 -7.90 -0.80 -3.33
N LYS A 310 -8.72 -1.73 -3.82
CA LYS A 310 -8.25 -3.03 -4.31
C LYS A 310 -7.23 -2.94 -5.47
N ASN A 311 -7.22 -1.81 -6.18
CA ASN A 311 -6.34 -1.53 -7.31
C ASN A 311 -5.05 -0.79 -6.89
N SER A 312 -4.87 -0.41 -5.61
CA SER A 312 -3.66 0.30 -5.18
C SER A 312 -2.44 -0.60 -5.34
N ILE A 313 -1.37 -0.14 -5.98
CA ILE A 313 -0.14 -0.94 -6.18
C ILE A 313 0.74 -0.98 -4.93
N ILE A 314 1.49 -2.06 -4.72
CA ILE A 314 2.35 -2.23 -3.53
C ILE A 314 3.80 -2.50 -3.94
N SER A 315 4.74 -1.95 -3.18
CA SER A 315 6.16 -2.34 -3.22
C SER A 315 6.71 -2.54 -1.81
N TYR A 316 7.66 -3.46 -1.68
CA TYR A 316 8.36 -3.77 -0.43
C TYR A 316 9.86 -3.63 -0.62
N ASN A 317 10.49 -2.75 0.15
CA ASN A 317 11.90 -2.45 0.02
C ASN A 317 12.80 -3.51 0.66
N SER A 318 13.84 -3.91 -0.07
CA SER A 318 14.90 -4.80 0.41
C SER A 318 16.21 -4.08 0.74
N GLY A 319 16.23 -2.74 0.63
CA GLY A 319 17.43 -1.92 0.79
C GLY A 319 18.16 -1.73 -0.54
N PHE A 320 19.27 -1.00 -0.51
CA PHE A 320 20.12 -0.78 -1.67
C PHE A 320 20.59 -2.10 -2.31
N GLY A 321 20.49 -2.18 -3.64
CA GLY A 321 20.94 -3.35 -4.37
C GLY A 321 20.55 -3.33 -5.84
N LYS A 322 20.54 -4.51 -6.45
CA LYS A 322 19.98 -4.72 -7.79
C LYS A 322 18.47 -4.52 -7.77
N ILE A 323 17.91 -3.92 -8.81
CA ILE A 323 16.47 -3.72 -8.91
C ILE A 323 15.82 -5.08 -9.15
N LYS A 324 14.94 -5.46 -8.22
CA LYS A 324 14.20 -6.73 -8.22
C LYS A 324 12.91 -6.59 -7.43
N ALA A 325 11.99 -7.53 -7.59
CA ALA A 325 10.91 -7.69 -6.64
C ALA A 325 11.47 -8.29 -5.32
N ASN A 326 10.93 -7.83 -4.19
CA ASN A 326 11.31 -8.37 -2.89
C ASN A 326 10.38 -9.52 -2.44
N THR A 327 9.11 -9.43 -2.85
CA THR A 327 8.08 -10.43 -2.58
C THR A 327 7.19 -10.64 -3.82
N PRO A 328 6.53 -11.79 -3.96
CA PRO A 328 5.55 -12.02 -5.04
C PRO A 328 4.36 -11.04 -5.02
N TYR A 329 4.15 -10.34 -3.90
CA TYR A 329 3.08 -9.35 -3.69
C TYR A 329 3.46 -7.95 -4.19
N CYS A 330 4.70 -7.71 -4.62
CA CYS A 330 5.08 -6.47 -5.28
C CYS A 330 4.36 -6.32 -6.63
N ASP A 331 3.84 -5.12 -6.89
CA ASP A 331 3.31 -4.66 -8.18
C ASP A 331 4.39 -3.88 -8.98
N TYR A 332 5.41 -3.38 -8.28
CA TYR A 332 6.58 -2.69 -8.81
C TYR A 332 7.79 -2.92 -7.90
N SER A 333 9.02 -2.78 -8.42
CA SER A 333 10.23 -2.88 -7.58
C SER A 333 10.36 -1.69 -6.63
N SER A 334 11.00 -1.86 -5.46
CA SER A 334 11.22 -0.72 -4.56
C SER A 334 12.21 0.29 -5.12
N GLY A 335 13.18 -0.21 -5.88
CA GLY A 335 14.07 0.61 -6.70
C GLY A 335 15.09 1.42 -5.92
N GLU A 336 15.25 1.17 -4.61
CA GLU A 336 16.09 2.02 -3.76
C GLU A 336 17.56 1.98 -4.21
N LYS A 337 18.09 3.15 -4.57
CA LYS A 337 19.46 3.33 -5.04
C LYS A 337 20.10 4.59 -4.46
N MET A 338 21.41 4.54 -4.24
CA MET A 338 22.19 5.73 -3.89
C MET A 338 22.33 6.71 -5.07
N THR A 339 22.29 6.19 -6.31
CA THR A 339 22.40 6.97 -7.55
C THR A 339 21.71 6.25 -8.71
N ILE A 340 21.66 6.86 -9.89
CA ILE A 340 21.14 6.20 -11.10
C ILE A 340 22.27 5.39 -11.76
N ASP A 341 22.35 4.09 -11.44
CA ASP A 341 23.41 3.18 -11.91
C ASP A 341 22.88 1.95 -12.67
N GLU A 342 21.57 1.87 -12.86
CA GLU A 342 20.88 0.73 -13.45
C GLU A 342 19.75 1.23 -14.35
N PHE A 343 19.59 0.61 -15.51
CA PHE A 343 18.63 0.99 -16.53
C PHE A 343 17.77 -0.21 -16.93
N PRO A 344 16.47 -0.02 -17.20
CA PRO A 344 15.61 -1.11 -17.62
C PRO A 344 15.89 -1.51 -19.07
N GLU A 345 15.87 -2.81 -19.34
CA GLU A 345 15.77 -3.35 -20.72
C GLU A 345 14.32 -3.33 -21.22
N SER A 346 13.36 -3.39 -20.30
CA SER A 346 11.92 -3.33 -20.57
C SER A 346 11.16 -2.84 -19.34
N ARG A 347 9.84 -2.69 -19.47
CA ARG A 347 8.93 -2.35 -18.39
C ARG A 347 9.04 -3.26 -17.16
N TRP A 348 9.32 -4.54 -17.36
CA TRP A 348 9.13 -5.56 -16.33
C TRP A 348 10.46 -6.00 -15.75
N VAL A 349 10.62 -5.91 -14.43
CA VAL A 349 11.75 -6.56 -13.74
C VAL A 349 11.50 -8.08 -13.58
N GLU A 350 10.23 -8.43 -13.42
CA GLU A 350 9.67 -9.78 -13.53
C GLU A 350 8.21 -9.66 -13.97
N ASN A 351 7.58 -10.78 -14.33
CA ASN A 351 6.21 -10.78 -14.85
C ASN A 351 5.25 -10.01 -13.92
N GLY A 352 4.67 -8.91 -14.43
CA GLY A 352 3.68 -8.13 -13.67
C GLY A 352 4.27 -7.23 -12.58
N VAL A 353 5.59 -7.08 -12.50
CA VAL A 353 6.26 -6.15 -11.59
C VAL A 353 6.95 -5.04 -12.38
N GLN A 354 6.38 -3.83 -12.30
CA GLN A 354 6.89 -2.66 -12.99
C GLN A 354 8.31 -2.32 -12.48
N TRP A 355 9.25 -2.16 -13.41
CA TRP A 355 10.59 -1.69 -13.13
C TRP A 355 10.52 -0.22 -12.69
N PHE A 356 11.06 0.04 -11.51
CA PHE A 356 11.00 1.33 -10.82
C PHE A 356 12.32 1.56 -10.10
N LEU A 357 12.87 2.78 -10.23
CA LEU A 357 14.07 3.25 -9.55
C LEU A 357 13.72 4.45 -8.68
N PHE A 358 14.19 4.44 -7.43
CA PHE A 358 14.01 5.50 -6.45
C PHE A 358 15.37 5.93 -5.89
N THR A 359 15.70 7.20 -6.07
CA THR A 359 16.94 7.80 -5.54
C THR A 359 16.71 9.26 -5.13
N TYR A 360 17.72 9.92 -4.58
CA TYR A 360 17.64 11.30 -4.08
C TYR A 360 18.38 12.29 -4.99
N LEU A 361 17.85 13.51 -5.11
CA LEU A 361 18.56 14.60 -5.79
C LEU A 361 19.69 15.18 -4.95
N GLY A 362 19.55 15.16 -3.63
CA GLY A 362 20.55 15.68 -2.69
C GLY A 362 21.81 14.82 -2.63
N GLU A 363 22.64 15.04 -1.60
CA GLU A 363 23.83 14.23 -1.33
C GLU A 363 23.53 12.91 -0.57
N LYS A 364 22.31 12.80 -0.06
CA LYS A 364 21.74 11.66 0.70
C LYS A 364 20.21 11.83 0.78
N TRP A 365 19.50 10.83 1.29
CA TRP A 365 18.09 10.98 1.69
C TRP A 365 17.92 12.16 2.67
N GLY A 366 17.01 13.09 2.36
CA GLY A 366 16.78 14.33 3.10
C GLY A 366 17.88 15.40 2.95
N GLY A 367 18.86 15.18 2.07
CA GLY A 367 19.99 16.08 1.82
C GLY A 367 19.60 17.30 0.98
N LYS A 368 20.13 18.48 1.32
CA LYS A 368 19.82 19.75 0.63
C LYS A 368 20.79 20.09 -0.51
N GLY A 369 21.81 19.26 -0.72
CA GLY A 369 22.83 19.41 -1.74
C GLY A 369 22.31 19.05 -3.13
N GLN A 370 23.21 18.57 -4.00
CA GLN A 370 22.91 18.14 -5.36
C GLN A 370 23.87 17.02 -5.76
N GLN A 371 23.33 15.91 -6.26
CA GLN A 371 24.10 14.76 -6.75
C GLN A 371 24.33 14.80 -8.26
N PHE A 372 23.39 15.33 -9.04
CA PHE A 372 23.45 15.22 -10.50
C PHE A 372 23.70 16.56 -11.18
N GLU A 373 24.44 16.53 -12.28
CA GLU A 373 24.34 17.57 -13.30
C GLU A 373 23.02 17.44 -14.06
N THR A 374 22.33 18.56 -14.29
CA THR A 374 20.94 18.55 -14.81
C THR A 374 20.82 17.87 -16.17
N GLU A 375 21.74 18.13 -17.10
CA GLU A 375 21.71 17.53 -18.45
C GLU A 375 21.88 16.01 -18.38
N SER A 376 22.84 15.54 -17.56
CA SER A 376 23.06 14.11 -17.32
C SER A 376 21.84 13.43 -16.71
N LEU A 377 21.21 14.07 -15.71
CA LEU A 377 19.97 13.58 -15.10
C LEU A 377 18.83 13.44 -16.12
N VAL A 378 18.67 14.44 -16.99
CA VAL A 378 17.67 14.42 -18.06
C VAL A 378 17.92 13.26 -19.03
N ASP A 379 19.17 13.03 -19.44
CA ASP A 379 19.49 11.93 -20.36
C ASP A 379 19.31 10.55 -19.74
N MET A 380 19.66 10.39 -18.45
CA MET A 380 19.37 9.17 -17.69
C MET A 380 17.86 8.94 -17.57
N ALA A 381 17.08 9.97 -17.26
CA ALA A 381 15.62 9.88 -17.19
C ALA A 381 15.02 9.50 -18.55
N LYS A 382 15.47 10.10 -19.65
CA LYS A 382 15.04 9.71 -21.02
C LYS A 382 15.29 8.23 -21.28
N ASN A 383 16.45 7.70 -20.89
CA ASN A 383 16.78 6.29 -21.10
C ASN A 383 15.85 5.36 -20.32
N ILE A 384 15.59 5.66 -19.04
CA ILE A 384 14.65 4.90 -18.21
C ILE A 384 13.25 4.91 -18.84
N ILE A 385 12.74 6.09 -19.19
CA ILE A 385 11.39 6.29 -19.74
C ILE A 385 11.24 5.59 -21.09
N LYS A 386 12.24 5.69 -21.97
CA LYS A 386 12.22 5.04 -23.29
C LYS A 386 12.04 3.53 -23.19
N ASN A 387 12.60 2.90 -22.16
CA ASN A 387 12.48 1.47 -21.89
C ASN A 387 11.31 1.13 -20.95
N GLN A 388 10.34 2.05 -20.80
CA GLN A 388 9.13 1.89 -20.00
C GLN A 388 9.38 1.66 -18.50
N GLY A 389 10.55 2.01 -17.99
CA GLY A 389 10.81 2.09 -16.56
C GLY A 389 10.28 3.39 -15.96
N VAL A 390 10.24 3.43 -14.63
CA VAL A 390 9.74 4.58 -13.88
C VAL A 390 10.81 5.12 -12.94
N LEU A 391 11.02 6.44 -12.97
CA LEU A 391 12.00 7.14 -12.12
C LEU A 391 11.29 7.92 -11.01
N CYS A 392 11.70 7.71 -9.76
CA CYS A 392 11.27 8.51 -8.63
C CYS A 392 12.46 9.21 -7.99
N LEU A 393 12.33 10.53 -7.78
CA LEU A 393 13.39 11.37 -7.24
C LEU A 393 12.94 11.99 -5.93
N GLU A 394 13.67 11.76 -4.84
CA GLU A 394 13.46 12.52 -3.62
C GLU A 394 13.84 13.98 -3.85
N VAL A 395 12.89 14.85 -3.51
CA VAL A 395 13.10 16.28 -3.35
C VAL A 395 12.93 16.66 -1.89
N VAL A 396 13.80 17.54 -1.40
CA VAL A 396 13.62 18.17 -0.09
C VAL A 396 12.68 19.37 -0.19
N THR A 397 11.81 19.50 0.81
CA THR A 397 10.94 20.65 1.04
C THR A 397 11.31 21.37 2.34
N ASN A 398 10.88 22.62 2.49
CA ASN A 398 10.79 23.24 3.81
C ASN A 398 9.53 22.75 4.57
N ALA A 399 9.36 23.19 5.82
CA ALA A 399 8.20 22.79 6.63
C ALA A 399 6.85 23.20 6.02
N GLN A 400 6.81 24.24 5.19
CA GLN A 400 5.62 24.73 4.49
C GLN A 400 5.33 23.97 3.19
N GLY A 401 6.15 22.97 2.84
CA GLY A 401 5.98 22.17 1.64
C GLY A 401 6.60 22.76 0.37
N GLU A 402 7.35 23.85 0.46
CA GLU A 402 8.00 24.45 -0.70
C GLU A 402 9.23 23.63 -1.09
N ILE A 403 9.26 23.15 -2.34
CA ILE A 403 10.41 22.40 -2.89
C ILE A 403 11.62 23.34 -3.00
N LEU A 404 12.81 22.85 -2.61
CA LEU A 404 14.06 23.61 -2.79
C LEU A 404 14.24 24.06 -4.24
N SER A 405 14.58 25.34 -4.44
CA SER A 405 14.61 25.96 -5.77
C SER A 405 15.51 25.25 -6.79
N HIS A 406 16.67 24.73 -6.37
CA HIS A 406 17.57 24.00 -7.26
C HIS A 406 17.04 22.60 -7.57
N HIS A 407 16.46 21.88 -6.61
CA HIS A 407 15.75 20.62 -6.89
C HIS A 407 14.57 20.83 -7.84
N LEU A 408 13.76 21.86 -7.61
CA LEU A 408 12.63 22.23 -8.47
C LEU A 408 13.10 22.50 -9.91
N SER A 409 14.23 23.18 -10.06
CA SER A 409 14.84 23.45 -11.36
C SER A 409 15.26 22.16 -12.09
N GLN A 410 15.84 21.19 -11.37
CA GLN A 410 16.21 19.90 -11.94
C GLN A 410 15.01 19.08 -12.39
N ILE A 411 13.99 18.94 -11.54
CA ILE A 411 12.78 18.18 -11.91
C ILE A 411 12.00 18.86 -13.05
N SER A 412 11.99 20.19 -13.10
CA SER A 412 11.38 20.93 -14.22
C SER A 412 12.12 20.72 -15.55
N ALA A 413 13.43 20.41 -15.51
CA ALA A 413 14.17 20.02 -16.71
C ALA A 413 13.77 18.62 -17.20
N ILE A 414 13.50 17.69 -16.28
CA ILE A 414 12.99 16.34 -16.60
C ILE A 414 11.58 16.42 -17.21
N GLY A 415 10.69 17.26 -16.66
CA GLY A 415 9.32 17.43 -17.18
C GLY A 415 9.24 17.83 -18.66
N LYS A 416 10.32 18.41 -19.21
CA LYS A 416 10.41 18.79 -20.62
C LYS A 416 10.66 17.61 -21.58
N ILE A 417 10.97 16.41 -21.06
CA ILE A 417 11.23 15.21 -21.88
C ILE A 417 10.00 14.81 -22.73
N GLY A 418 8.78 15.11 -22.27
CA GLY A 418 7.54 14.76 -22.98
C GLY A 418 6.90 15.87 -23.83
N ASN A 419 7.46 17.08 -23.82
CA ASN A 419 6.92 18.24 -24.54
C ASN A 419 7.66 18.55 -25.86
N ASN A 420 8.59 17.69 -26.28
CA ASN A 420 9.40 17.84 -27.49
C ASN A 420 9.14 16.73 -28.49
#